data_AF-A0A502M9H3-F1
#
_entry.id   AF-A0A502M9H3-F1
#
_cell.length_a   1.000
_cell.length_b   1.000
_cell.length_c   1.000
_cell.angle_alpha   90.00
_cell.angle_beta   90.00
_cell.angle_gamma   90.00
#
_symmetry.space_group_name_H-M   'P 1'
#
loop_
_entity.id
_entity.type
_entity.pdbx_description
1 polymer ?
#
loop_
_entity_poly.entity_id
_entity_poly.type
_entity_poly.pdbx_seq_one_letter_code
_entity_poly.pdbx_strand_id
1 'polypeptide(L)'
;MDNLNEANKTKPLSKKKKVVSTTILLSLSVLTIASTVTIQLAINKHKVYKKTKYFNDFYLDKDPKIEKINEDEQLVTFRNTPSNEAKIMSLEPKILKGISSLKKENGIKYSLSLNFHSIGNEFKKYYDSLNNNESHKLNEVQVPLGVESYIYELDLLNILNLINNKAKKDFDQALFLRSISSINFSMTYFFKKDNKIFYYDHINEYIGYSIVEFFKNIRIWLSAFIDSNPDAIIKINKASLKAKVKINPESHKIEDLKFENEIVLKTENRKPQR
;
A
#
# COMPACT_ATOMS: atom_id res chain seq x y z
N MET A 1 101.58 34.21 14.77
CA MET A 1 101.72 34.71 13.39
C MET A 1 100.53 34.22 12.59
N ASP A 2 100.02 35.15 11.81
CA ASP A 2 99.17 35.04 10.63
C ASP A 2 97.66 34.71 10.78
N ASN A 3 96.97 35.83 10.60
CA ASN A 3 95.60 36.12 10.26
C ASN A 3 95.27 35.67 8.81
N LEU A 4 94.06 35.12 8.59
CA LEU A 4 93.01 35.60 7.67
C LEU A 4 92.23 34.51 6.90
N ASN A 5 90.91 34.77 6.87
CA ASN A 5 89.90 34.37 5.88
C ASN A 5 89.42 32.90 5.91
N GLU A 6 88.14 32.58 5.81
CA GLU A 6 87.04 33.31 5.15
C GLU A 6 85.66 32.82 5.63
N ALA A 7 84.64 33.57 5.22
CA ALA A 7 83.27 33.55 5.68
C ALA A 7 82.50 32.24 5.45
N ASN A 8 81.56 31.95 6.36
CA ASN A 8 80.26 31.45 5.95
C ASN A 8 79.14 31.98 6.85
N LYS A 9 78.37 32.93 6.30
CA LYS A 9 77.17 33.54 6.91
C LYS A 9 76.07 32.47 7.05
N THR A 10 75.75 32.10 8.27
CA THR A 10 74.50 31.39 8.58
C THR A 10 73.36 32.41 8.66
N LYS A 11 72.47 32.41 7.65
CA LYS A 11 71.15 33.06 7.79
C LYS A 11 70.24 32.13 8.62
N PRO A 12 69.61 32.60 9.72
CA PRO A 12 68.61 31.79 10.40
C PRO A 12 67.34 31.73 9.55
N LEU A 13 66.92 30.52 9.18
CA LEU A 13 65.60 30.23 8.62
C LEU A 13 64.53 30.61 9.65
N SER A 14 63.77 31.67 9.39
CA SER A 14 62.63 32.02 10.23
C SER A 14 61.53 30.97 10.06
N LYS A 15 61.32 30.16 11.10
CA LYS A 15 60.16 29.25 11.16
C LYS A 15 58.91 30.11 11.35
N LYS A 16 58.15 30.36 10.27
CA LYS A 16 56.80 30.94 10.37
C LYS A 16 55.93 29.99 11.22
N LYS A 17 55.61 30.39 12.45
CA LYS A 17 54.59 29.69 13.27
C LYS A 17 53.24 29.83 12.54
N LYS A 18 52.65 28.70 12.12
CA LYS A 18 51.28 28.68 11.60
C LYS A 18 50.33 29.04 12.75
N VAL A 19 49.85 30.28 12.76
CA VAL A 19 48.75 30.69 13.63
C VAL A 19 47.48 30.17 12.98
N VAL A 20 47.00 29.01 13.42
CA VAL A 20 45.63 28.59 13.09
C VAL A 20 44.73 29.54 13.86
N SER A 21 44.04 30.43 13.13
CA SER A 21 43.17 31.44 13.72
C SER A 21 42.13 30.76 14.60
N THR A 22 42.03 31.17 15.86
CA THR A 22 41.09 30.67 16.86
C THR A 22 39.64 30.69 16.35
N THR A 23 39.33 31.59 15.42
CA THR A 23 38.04 31.69 14.72
C THR A 23 37.72 30.45 13.87
N ILE A 24 38.72 29.80 13.26
CA ILE A 24 38.56 28.55 12.50
C ILE A 24 38.25 27.39 13.45
N LEU A 25 38.92 27.34 14.60
CA LEU A 25 38.65 26.32 15.61
C LEU A 25 37.27 26.48 16.25
N LEU A 26 36.84 27.72 16.50
CA LEU A 26 35.51 28.04 17.04
C LEU A 26 34.38 27.75 16.03
N SER A 27 34.60 28.03 14.75
CA SER A 27 33.63 27.70 13.71
C SER A 27 33.52 26.19 13.48
N LEU A 28 34.63 25.44 13.56
CA LEU A 28 34.60 23.97 13.51
C LEU A 28 33.85 23.37 14.71
N SER A 29 34.05 23.89 15.92
CA SER A 29 33.37 23.38 17.11
C SER A 29 31.87 23.69 17.09
N VAL A 30 31.47 24.89 16.66
CA VAL A 30 30.04 25.23 16.48
C VAL A 30 29.39 24.36 15.40
N LEU A 31 30.07 24.11 14.27
CA LEU A 31 29.57 23.23 13.22
C LEU A 31 29.41 21.79 13.72
N THR A 32 30.34 21.30 14.54
CA THR A 32 30.29 19.94 15.10
C THR A 32 29.15 19.77 16.10
N ILE A 33 28.91 20.77 16.96
CA ILE A 33 27.78 20.77 17.91
C ILE A 33 26.45 20.89 17.17
N ALA A 34 26.35 21.79 16.18
CA ALA A 34 25.16 21.93 15.36
C ALA A 34 24.85 20.63 14.61
N SER A 35 25.88 19.98 14.05
CA SER A 35 25.73 18.71 13.32
C SER A 35 25.32 17.56 14.23
N THR A 36 25.91 17.42 15.42
CA THR A 36 25.51 16.34 16.36
C THR A 36 24.06 16.48 16.80
N VAL A 37 23.62 17.71 17.13
CA VAL A 37 22.21 17.96 17.50
C VAL A 37 21.27 17.78 16.31
N THR A 38 21.60 18.35 15.15
CA THR A 38 20.72 18.25 13.96
C THR A 38 20.72 16.86 13.34
N ILE A 39 21.81 16.09 13.39
CA ILE A 39 21.84 14.69 12.93
C ILE A 39 21.02 13.83 13.87
N GLN A 40 21.13 13.95 15.20
CA GLN A 40 20.24 13.23 16.12
C GLN A 40 18.78 13.64 15.91
N LEU A 41 18.48 14.92 15.69
CA LEU A 41 17.12 15.40 15.41
C LEU A 41 16.60 14.98 14.03
N ALA A 42 17.46 14.90 13.01
CA ALA A 42 17.12 14.44 11.67
C ALA A 42 16.93 12.93 11.64
N ILE A 43 17.77 12.17 12.34
CA ILE A 43 17.63 10.72 12.56
C ILE A 43 16.39 10.43 13.42
N ASN A 44 16.08 11.23 14.45
CA ASN A 44 14.86 11.05 15.25
C ASN A 44 13.58 11.55 14.54
N LYS A 45 13.67 12.56 13.65
CA LYS A 45 12.56 12.96 12.76
C LYS A 45 12.34 11.91 11.68
N HIS A 46 13.40 11.26 11.21
CA HIS A 46 13.34 9.96 10.58
C HIS A 46 13.11 8.87 11.63
N LYS A 47 12.04 9.00 12.44
CA LYS A 47 11.29 7.81 12.82
C LYS A 47 11.05 7.09 11.51
N VAL A 48 11.81 6.03 11.30
CA VAL A 48 11.70 5.12 10.16
C VAL A 48 10.22 4.76 10.12
N TYR A 49 9.47 5.43 9.23
CA TYR A 49 8.16 4.95 8.82
C TYR A 49 8.49 3.61 8.17
N LYS A 50 8.49 2.55 8.99
CA LYS A 50 8.64 1.20 8.48
C LYS A 50 7.50 1.06 7.50
N LYS A 51 7.84 0.92 6.22
CA LYS A 51 6.87 0.72 5.14
C LYS A 51 5.92 -0.41 5.57
N THR A 52 4.62 -0.21 5.34
CA THR A 52 3.61 -1.26 5.53
C THR A 52 4.12 -2.55 4.90
N LYS A 53 4.10 -3.63 5.68
CA LYS A 53 4.47 -4.95 5.20
C LYS A 53 3.27 -5.51 4.44
N TYR A 54 3.36 -5.51 3.12
CA TYR A 54 2.37 -6.13 2.25
C TYR A 54 2.71 -7.58 1.97
N PHE A 55 1.71 -8.43 2.08
CA PHE A 55 1.70 -9.80 1.56
C PHE A 55 0.87 -9.83 0.29
N ASN A 56 1.22 -10.67 -0.68
CA ASN A 56 0.53 -10.71 -1.98
C ASN A 56 -0.20 -12.04 -2.19
N ASP A 57 -1.12 -12.03 -3.15
CA ASP A 57 -1.84 -13.19 -3.67
C ASP A 57 -0.95 -14.12 -4.53
N PHE A 58 0.00 -14.81 -3.92
CA PHE A 58 0.98 -15.62 -4.67
C PHE A 58 0.45 -16.95 -5.24
N TYR A 59 -0.78 -17.38 -4.91
CA TYR A 59 -1.33 -18.67 -5.35
C TYR A 59 -2.72 -18.49 -5.94
N LEU A 60 -2.76 -18.34 -7.26
CA LEU A 60 -3.97 -18.25 -8.04
C LEU A 60 -3.92 -19.24 -9.20
N ASP A 61 -5.03 -19.93 -9.44
CA ASP A 61 -5.25 -20.57 -10.73
C ASP A 61 -5.16 -19.48 -11.80
N LYS A 62 -4.26 -19.69 -12.77
CA LYS A 62 -3.95 -18.68 -13.80
C LYS A 62 -5.13 -18.49 -14.76
N ASP A 63 -5.90 -19.56 -14.96
CA ASP A 63 -6.98 -19.59 -15.93
C ASP A 63 -8.34 -19.37 -15.25
N PRO A 64 -9.19 -18.49 -15.78
CA PRO A 64 -10.54 -18.33 -15.26
C PRO A 64 -11.40 -19.56 -15.56
N LYS A 65 -12.45 -19.76 -14.76
CA LYS A 65 -13.51 -20.69 -15.11
C LYS A 65 -14.37 -20.08 -16.22
N ILE A 66 -14.53 -20.78 -17.33
CA ILE A 66 -15.35 -20.35 -18.47
C ILE A 66 -16.59 -21.24 -18.57
N GLU A 67 -17.76 -20.63 -18.64
CA GLU A 67 -19.05 -21.29 -18.82
C GLU A 67 -19.74 -20.72 -20.05
N LYS A 68 -19.98 -21.56 -21.08
CA LYS A 68 -20.70 -21.13 -22.27
C LYS A 68 -22.20 -21.02 -21.96
N ILE A 69 -22.78 -19.86 -22.23
CA ILE A 69 -24.24 -19.68 -22.15
C ILE A 69 -24.86 -20.14 -23.47
N ASN A 70 -24.29 -19.70 -24.59
CA ASN A 70 -24.69 -20.09 -25.95
C ASN A 70 -23.47 -19.99 -26.89
N GLU A 71 -23.69 -20.03 -28.22
CA GLU A 71 -22.62 -19.97 -29.22
C GLU A 71 -21.83 -18.65 -29.21
N ASP A 72 -22.51 -17.54 -28.90
CA ASP A 72 -21.96 -16.19 -28.99
C ASP A 72 -21.67 -15.57 -27.60
N GLU A 73 -22.18 -16.17 -26.51
CA GLU A 73 -22.06 -15.66 -25.14
C GLU A 73 -21.45 -16.66 -24.16
N GLN A 74 -20.58 -16.15 -23.29
CA GLN A 74 -19.97 -16.91 -22.19
C GLN A 74 -19.83 -16.07 -20.91
N LEU A 75 -19.79 -16.76 -19.78
CA LEU A 75 -19.40 -16.23 -18.48
C LEU A 75 -17.98 -16.64 -18.14
N VAL A 76 -17.19 -15.67 -17.71
CA VAL A 76 -15.79 -15.85 -17.35
C VAL A 76 -15.61 -15.42 -15.91
N THR A 77 -15.28 -16.38 -15.04
CA THR A 77 -15.18 -16.18 -13.59
C THR A 77 -13.74 -16.28 -13.14
N PHE A 78 -13.22 -15.18 -12.61
CA PHE A 78 -11.96 -15.11 -11.87
C PHE A 78 -12.28 -15.14 -10.38
N ARG A 79 -11.67 -16.04 -9.64
CA ARG A 79 -11.83 -16.12 -8.18
C ARG A 79 -10.48 -16.28 -7.50
N ASN A 80 -10.27 -15.54 -6.42
CA ASN A 80 -9.15 -15.71 -5.51
C ASN A 80 -9.65 -15.78 -4.07
N THR A 81 -9.25 -16.83 -3.37
CA THR A 81 -9.50 -16.98 -1.93
C THR A 81 -8.20 -17.49 -1.31
N PRO A 82 -7.26 -16.59 -0.96
CA PRO A 82 -6.01 -16.99 -0.30
C PRO A 82 -6.29 -17.75 1.01
N SER A 83 -5.28 -18.48 1.47
CA SER A 83 -5.30 -19.17 2.76
C SER A 83 -5.60 -18.21 3.93
N ASN A 84 -6.00 -18.76 5.08
CA ASN A 84 -6.19 -17.93 6.28
C ASN A 84 -4.90 -17.19 6.65
N GLU A 85 -4.94 -15.86 6.58
CA GLU A 85 -3.79 -14.98 6.77
C GLU A 85 -3.58 -14.57 8.25
N ALA A 86 -4.39 -15.09 9.19
CA ALA A 86 -4.28 -14.78 10.61
C ALA A 86 -2.88 -15.08 11.20
N LYS A 87 -2.24 -16.17 10.74
CA LYS A 87 -0.86 -16.52 11.15
C LYS A 87 0.16 -15.46 10.78
N ILE A 88 -0.09 -14.72 9.70
CA ILE A 88 0.79 -13.66 9.22
C ILE A 88 0.68 -12.39 10.08
N MET A 89 -0.44 -12.25 10.81
CA MET A 89 -0.75 -11.14 11.70
C MET A 89 -0.51 -11.46 13.19
N SER A 90 0.25 -12.50 13.51
CA SER A 90 0.44 -13.03 14.87
C SER A 90 1.32 -12.17 15.79
N LEU A 91 1.36 -10.86 15.59
CA LEU A 91 2.09 -9.95 16.48
C LEU A 91 1.39 -9.91 17.85
N GLU A 92 2.18 -9.85 18.92
CA GLU A 92 1.62 -9.65 20.26
C GLU A 92 1.08 -8.22 20.41
N PRO A 93 -0.10 -8.05 21.02
CA PRO A 93 -0.72 -6.75 21.19
C PRO A 93 0.13 -5.85 22.10
N LYS A 94 0.17 -4.56 21.78
CA LYS A 94 0.89 -3.53 22.52
C LYS A 94 -0.04 -2.39 22.91
N ILE A 95 0.31 -1.73 24.01
CA ILE A 95 -0.37 -0.53 24.47
C ILE A 95 0.27 0.68 23.80
N LEU A 96 -0.50 1.45 23.02
CA LEU A 96 -0.06 2.75 22.52
C LEU A 96 -0.45 3.84 23.52
N LYS A 97 0.55 4.49 24.13
CA LYS A 97 0.32 5.63 25.03
C LYS A 97 -0.12 6.86 24.23
N GLY A 98 -1.15 7.57 24.71
CA GLY A 98 -1.56 8.88 24.16
C GLY A 98 -2.82 8.90 23.29
N ILE A 99 -3.54 7.78 23.14
CA ILE A 99 -4.84 7.75 22.45
C ILE A 99 -5.94 7.72 23.51
N SER A 100 -6.60 8.86 23.72
CA SER A 100 -7.44 9.09 24.91
C SER A 100 -8.89 8.62 24.77
N SER A 101 -9.40 8.30 23.58
CA SER A 101 -10.72 7.66 23.45
C SER A 101 -10.93 7.06 22.07
N LEU A 102 -11.34 5.80 22.04
CA LEU A 102 -11.97 5.19 20.86
C LEU A 102 -13.48 5.18 21.09
N LYS A 103 -14.27 5.43 20.04
CA LYS A 103 -15.74 5.34 20.12
C LYS A 103 -16.22 3.89 20.31
N LYS A 104 -15.45 2.92 19.78
CA LYS A 104 -15.78 1.49 19.77
C LYS A 104 -14.92 0.71 20.78
N GLU A 105 -15.44 -0.40 21.29
CA GLU A 105 -14.72 -1.30 22.21
C GLU A 105 -13.64 -2.11 21.49
N ASN A 106 -13.93 -2.55 20.27
CA ASN A 106 -13.06 -3.35 19.43
C ASN A 106 -13.36 -3.03 17.97
N GLY A 107 -12.32 -2.97 17.15
CA GLY A 107 -12.48 -2.61 15.77
C GLY A 107 -11.21 -2.68 14.96
N ILE A 108 -11.39 -2.51 13.65
CA ILE A 108 -10.29 -2.45 12.70
C ILE A 108 -10.29 -1.07 12.07
N LYS A 109 -9.12 -0.43 12.13
CA LYS A 109 -8.81 0.72 11.28
C LYS A 109 -8.18 0.21 10.01
N TYR A 110 -8.61 0.69 8.85
CA TYR A 110 -8.08 0.23 7.58
C TYR A 110 -8.06 1.31 6.51
N SER A 111 -7.21 1.14 5.51
CA SER A 111 -7.32 1.87 4.25
C SER A 111 -7.27 0.94 3.05
N LEU A 112 -7.80 1.44 1.95
CA LEU A 112 -7.82 0.78 0.64
C LEU A 112 -7.26 1.75 -0.38
N SER A 113 -6.28 1.29 -1.15
CA SER A 113 -5.70 2.04 -2.25
C SER A 113 -5.82 1.23 -3.53
N LEU A 114 -6.61 1.75 -4.47
CA LEU A 114 -6.77 1.22 -5.82
C LEU A 114 -5.70 1.85 -6.70
N ASN A 115 -4.78 1.03 -7.20
CA ASN A 115 -3.67 1.48 -8.03
C ASN A 115 -3.93 1.12 -9.49
N PHE A 116 -3.42 1.96 -10.38
CA PHE A 116 -3.58 1.81 -11.82
C PHE A 116 -2.22 1.73 -12.51
N HIS A 117 -2.18 1.02 -13.63
CA HIS A 117 -1.11 1.15 -14.63
C HIS A 117 -1.23 2.49 -15.38
N SER A 118 -0.21 2.83 -16.17
CA SER A 118 -0.17 4.06 -16.97
C SER A 118 -1.37 4.21 -17.91
N ILE A 119 -1.86 3.10 -18.48
CA ILE A 119 -3.07 3.07 -19.32
C ILE A 119 -4.34 3.51 -18.56
N GLY A 120 -4.31 3.49 -17.23
CA GLY A 120 -5.41 3.89 -16.35
C GLY A 120 -5.25 5.25 -15.68
N ASN A 121 -4.34 6.10 -16.14
CA ASN A 121 -4.11 7.42 -15.54
C ASN A 121 -5.39 8.27 -15.47
N GLU A 122 -6.28 8.14 -16.44
CA GLU A 122 -7.57 8.84 -16.45
C GLU A 122 -8.48 8.33 -15.33
N PHE A 123 -8.60 7.00 -15.14
CA PHE A 123 -9.33 6.42 -14.01
C PHE A 123 -8.75 6.87 -12.66
N LYS A 124 -7.42 6.84 -12.52
CA LYS A 124 -6.73 7.30 -11.32
C LYS A 124 -7.11 8.75 -10.98
N LYS A 125 -7.04 9.65 -11.96
CA LYS A 125 -7.39 11.06 -11.77
C LYS A 125 -8.80 11.23 -11.22
N TYR A 126 -9.78 10.52 -11.80
CA TYR A 126 -11.17 10.62 -11.35
C TYR A 126 -11.39 9.95 -10.00
N TYR A 127 -10.80 8.78 -9.77
CA TYR A 127 -10.85 8.07 -8.49
C TYR A 127 -10.28 8.91 -7.34
N ASP A 128 -9.11 9.52 -7.53
CA ASP A 128 -8.48 10.41 -6.53
C ASP A 128 -9.38 11.63 -6.23
N SER A 129 -10.08 12.15 -7.26
CA SER A 129 -11.02 13.27 -7.09
C SER A 129 -12.30 12.91 -6.35
N LEU A 130 -12.77 11.65 -6.45
CA LEU A 130 -13.92 11.15 -5.69
C LEU A 130 -13.60 11.07 -4.19
N ASN A 131 -12.34 10.81 -3.88
CA ASN A 131 -11.84 10.65 -2.51
C ASN A 131 -11.20 11.94 -1.94
N ASN A 132 -11.49 13.11 -2.52
CA ASN A 132 -10.94 14.42 -2.09
C ASN A 132 -9.40 14.41 -1.89
N ASN A 133 -8.63 13.89 -2.86
CA ASN A 133 -7.16 13.80 -2.82
C ASN A 133 -6.56 12.94 -1.70
N GLU A 134 -7.36 12.19 -0.93
CA GLU A 134 -6.87 11.26 0.09
C GLU A 134 -7.04 9.82 -0.40
N SER A 135 -6.08 9.32 -1.19
CA SER A 135 -5.99 7.89 -1.57
C SER A 135 -5.78 6.94 -0.38
N HIS A 136 -5.79 7.47 0.85
CA HIS A 136 -5.56 6.81 2.13
C HIS A 136 -6.54 7.25 3.21
N LYS A 137 -7.83 7.38 2.88
CA LYS A 137 -8.83 7.63 3.92
C LYS A 137 -8.87 6.44 4.90
N LEU A 138 -8.51 6.71 6.15
CA LEU A 138 -8.57 5.74 7.23
C LEU A 138 -10.05 5.51 7.62
N ASN A 139 -10.55 4.31 7.41
CA ASN A 139 -11.88 3.87 7.80
C ASN A 139 -11.81 3.09 9.12
N GLU A 140 -12.91 3.06 9.88
CA GLU A 140 -13.00 2.33 11.14
C GLU A 140 -14.28 1.49 11.22
N VAL A 141 -14.13 0.18 11.34
CA VAL A 141 -15.24 -0.79 11.46
C VAL A 141 -15.23 -1.46 12.83
N GLN A 142 -16.42 -1.69 13.39
CA GLN A 142 -16.55 -2.45 14.64
C GLN A 142 -16.48 -3.95 14.30
N VAL A 143 -15.75 -4.73 15.08
CA VAL A 143 -15.56 -6.16 14.81
C VAL A 143 -15.84 -6.97 16.07
N PRO A 144 -17.07 -7.44 16.30
CA PRO A 144 -17.46 -8.22 17.47
C PRO A 144 -16.54 -9.44 17.70
N LEU A 145 -16.37 -9.81 18.98
CA LEU A 145 -15.61 -11.00 19.35
C LEU A 145 -16.38 -12.27 18.99
N GLY A 146 -15.66 -13.31 18.53
CA GLY A 146 -16.23 -14.63 18.19
C GLY A 146 -17.04 -14.70 16.90
N VAL A 147 -17.36 -13.56 16.26
CA VAL A 147 -18.22 -13.48 15.07
C VAL A 147 -17.40 -13.07 13.85
N GLU A 148 -17.55 -13.81 12.75
CA GLU A 148 -16.96 -13.42 11.46
C GLU A 148 -17.64 -12.13 10.95
N SER A 149 -16.85 -11.10 10.67
CA SER A 149 -17.33 -9.77 10.29
C SER A 149 -16.59 -9.24 9.07
N TYR A 150 -17.31 -8.50 8.21
CA TYR A 150 -16.70 -7.81 7.08
C TYR A 150 -15.88 -6.61 7.56
N ILE A 151 -14.64 -6.51 7.07
CA ILE A 151 -13.83 -5.30 7.20
C ILE A 151 -14.24 -4.30 6.11
N TYR A 152 -14.26 -4.78 4.87
CA TYR A 152 -14.69 -4.04 3.70
C TYR A 152 -15.34 -4.98 2.67
N GLU A 153 -16.17 -4.37 1.82
CA GLU A 153 -16.64 -4.93 0.57
C GLU A 153 -16.51 -3.84 -0.49
N LEU A 154 -15.76 -4.14 -1.55
CA LEU A 154 -15.48 -3.23 -2.64
C LEU A 154 -16.12 -3.75 -3.92
N ASP A 155 -17.04 -2.96 -4.47
CA ASP A 155 -17.70 -3.21 -5.75
C ASP A 155 -17.03 -2.36 -6.84
N LEU A 156 -16.27 -3.02 -7.72
CA LEU A 156 -15.53 -2.35 -8.77
C LEU A 156 -16.44 -1.76 -9.87
N LEU A 157 -17.60 -2.37 -10.12
CA LEU A 157 -18.56 -1.84 -11.10
C LEU A 157 -19.16 -0.53 -10.57
N ASN A 158 -19.49 -0.50 -9.27
CA ASN A 158 -19.94 0.74 -8.64
C ASN A 158 -18.86 1.83 -8.67
N ILE A 159 -17.59 1.49 -8.42
CA ILE A 159 -16.47 2.44 -8.55
C ILE A 159 -16.38 2.99 -9.97
N LEU A 160 -16.46 2.13 -11.00
CA LEU A 160 -16.45 2.57 -12.38
C LEU A 160 -17.63 3.51 -12.68
N ASN A 161 -18.83 3.21 -12.20
CA ASN A 161 -20.00 4.06 -12.38
C ASN A 161 -19.80 5.44 -11.73
N LEU A 162 -19.20 5.51 -10.54
CA LEU A 162 -18.84 6.78 -9.90
C LEU A 162 -17.82 7.57 -10.72
N ILE A 163 -16.84 6.88 -11.32
CA ILE A 163 -15.86 7.50 -12.23
C ILE A 163 -16.55 8.02 -13.49
N ASN A 164 -17.39 7.21 -14.14
CA ASN A 164 -18.13 7.59 -15.36
C ASN A 164 -18.99 8.84 -15.09
N ASN A 165 -19.70 8.87 -13.97
CA ASN A 165 -20.51 10.01 -13.55
C ASN A 165 -19.66 11.28 -13.33
N LYS A 166 -18.50 11.14 -12.68
CA LYS A 166 -17.58 12.26 -12.44
C LYS A 166 -16.95 12.77 -13.74
N ALA A 167 -16.63 11.87 -14.66
CA ALA A 167 -16.04 12.16 -15.96
C ALA A 167 -17.06 12.64 -17.01
N LYS A 168 -18.35 12.38 -16.78
CA LYS A 168 -19.44 12.55 -17.76
C LYS A 168 -19.16 11.78 -19.06
N LYS A 169 -18.60 10.58 -18.92
CA LYS A 169 -18.17 9.72 -20.04
C LYS A 169 -18.30 8.26 -19.60
N ASP A 170 -18.84 7.43 -20.49
CA ASP A 170 -18.88 5.99 -20.27
C ASP A 170 -17.57 5.36 -20.72
N PHE A 171 -16.77 4.91 -19.76
CA PHE A 171 -15.56 4.16 -20.04
C PHE A 171 -15.84 2.69 -20.29
N ASP A 172 -15.02 2.09 -21.15
CA ASP A 172 -15.03 0.66 -21.40
C ASP A 172 -14.65 -0.13 -20.13
N GLN A 173 -15.44 -1.15 -19.82
CA GLN A 173 -15.29 -1.91 -18.58
C GLN A 173 -14.07 -2.84 -18.63
N ALA A 174 -13.71 -3.37 -19.80
CA ALA A 174 -12.51 -4.17 -19.96
C ALA A 174 -11.25 -3.33 -19.84
N LEU A 175 -11.25 -2.11 -20.40
CA LEU A 175 -10.18 -1.13 -20.23
C LEU A 175 -10.01 -0.77 -18.75
N PHE A 176 -11.10 -0.51 -18.02
CA PHE A 176 -11.05 -0.27 -16.58
C PHE A 176 -10.37 -1.42 -15.84
N LEU A 177 -10.82 -2.67 -16.04
CA LEU A 177 -10.23 -3.83 -15.36
C LEU A 177 -8.75 -4.07 -15.75
N ARG A 178 -8.40 -3.95 -17.02
CA ARG A 178 -6.99 -4.09 -17.50
C ARG A 178 -6.09 -3.01 -16.91
N SER A 179 -6.65 -1.87 -16.57
CA SER A 179 -5.91 -0.73 -16.05
C SER A 179 -5.58 -0.83 -14.57
N ILE A 180 -6.30 -1.65 -13.79
CA ILE A 180 -6.03 -1.84 -12.36
C ILE A 180 -4.72 -2.63 -12.22
N SER A 181 -3.76 -2.09 -11.48
CA SER A 181 -2.48 -2.73 -11.22
C SER A 181 -2.46 -3.50 -9.91
N SER A 182 -3.05 -2.94 -8.87
CA SER A 182 -3.24 -3.62 -7.60
C SER A 182 -4.32 -2.96 -6.75
N ILE A 183 -4.78 -3.70 -5.75
CA ILE A 183 -5.48 -3.11 -4.60
C ILE A 183 -4.67 -3.41 -3.36
N ASN A 184 -4.29 -2.35 -2.65
CA ASN A 184 -3.57 -2.44 -1.39
C ASN A 184 -4.56 -2.19 -0.26
N PHE A 185 -4.76 -3.19 0.58
CA PHE A 185 -5.44 -3.10 1.85
C PHE A 185 -4.40 -3.01 2.95
N SER A 186 -4.58 -2.11 3.91
CA SER A 186 -3.80 -2.06 5.13
C SER A 186 -4.74 -1.97 6.33
N MET A 187 -4.35 -2.58 7.46
CA MET A 187 -5.19 -2.57 8.64
C MET A 187 -4.42 -2.52 9.95
N THR A 188 -5.14 -2.15 11.00
CA THR A 188 -4.73 -2.28 12.39
C THR A 188 -5.94 -2.64 13.24
N TYR A 189 -5.85 -3.78 13.91
CA TYR A 189 -6.84 -4.21 14.88
C TYR A 189 -6.56 -3.61 16.26
N PHE A 190 -7.62 -3.11 16.91
CA PHE A 190 -7.59 -2.57 18.26
C PHE A 190 -8.70 -3.14 19.13
N PHE A 191 -8.47 -3.19 20.43
CA PHE A 191 -9.49 -3.54 21.43
C PHE A 191 -9.25 -2.84 22.77
N LYS A 192 -10.31 -2.69 23.55
CA LYS A 192 -10.29 -2.18 24.92
C LYS A 192 -10.32 -3.34 25.92
N LYS A 193 -9.42 -3.29 26.89
CA LYS A 193 -9.41 -4.20 28.05
C LYS A 193 -8.81 -3.47 29.25
N ASP A 194 -9.36 -3.64 30.44
CA ASP A 194 -8.85 -3.01 31.67
C ASP A 194 -8.63 -1.48 31.56
N ASN A 195 -9.57 -0.77 30.93
CA ASN A 195 -9.49 0.67 30.62
C ASN A 195 -8.27 1.10 29.78
N LYS A 196 -7.61 0.15 29.12
CA LYS A 196 -6.50 0.38 28.20
C LYS A 196 -6.89 -0.02 26.79
N ILE A 197 -6.30 0.67 25.82
CA ILE A 197 -6.43 0.33 24.41
C ILE A 197 -5.19 -0.45 23.98
N PHE A 198 -5.43 -1.60 23.39
CA PHE A 198 -4.42 -2.48 22.83
C PHE A 198 -4.51 -2.44 21.31
N TYR A 199 -3.34 -2.47 20.67
CA TYR A 199 -3.17 -2.52 19.22
C TYR A 199 -2.32 -3.73 18.86
N TYR A 200 -2.74 -4.52 17.87
CA TYR A 200 -1.95 -5.65 17.39
C TYR A 200 -0.72 -5.21 16.59
N ASP A 201 -0.78 -4.03 15.99
CA ASP A 201 0.34 -3.43 15.30
C ASP A 201 0.97 -2.31 16.11
N HIS A 202 2.29 -2.16 15.97
CA HIS A 202 3.06 -1.12 16.62
C HIS A 202 2.99 0.24 15.89
N ILE A 203 2.42 0.26 14.68
CA ILE A 203 2.20 1.42 13.83
C ILE A 203 0.82 1.19 13.18
N ASN A 204 -0.01 2.24 13.08
CA ASN A 204 -1.24 2.16 12.30
C ASN A 204 -0.92 1.70 10.86
N GLU A 205 -1.72 0.79 10.33
CA GLU A 205 -1.63 0.28 8.96
C GLU A 205 -0.30 -0.42 8.66
N TYR A 206 0.35 -1.00 9.67
CA TYR A 206 1.63 -1.69 9.50
C TYR A 206 1.53 -2.95 8.65
N ILE A 207 0.42 -3.68 8.75
CA ILE A 207 0.19 -4.89 7.97
C ILE A 207 -0.79 -4.60 6.85
N GLY A 208 -0.48 -5.12 5.66
CA GLY A 208 -1.38 -5.04 4.54
C GLY A 208 -1.38 -6.27 3.65
N TYR A 209 -2.38 -6.34 2.79
CA TYR A 209 -2.56 -7.34 1.74
C TYR A 209 -2.66 -6.63 0.39
N SER A 210 -1.92 -7.09 -0.60
CA SER A 210 -1.91 -6.54 -1.95
C SER A 210 -2.43 -7.56 -2.94
N ILE A 211 -3.52 -7.21 -3.62
CA ILE A 211 -4.12 -8.01 -4.69
C ILE A 211 -3.43 -7.60 -5.99
N VAL A 212 -2.41 -8.35 -6.42
CA VAL A 212 -1.57 -8.01 -7.59
C VAL A 212 -1.72 -9.07 -8.67
N GLU A 213 -1.48 -10.34 -8.34
CA GLU A 213 -1.48 -11.42 -9.32
C GLU A 213 -2.90 -11.69 -9.86
N PHE A 214 -3.94 -11.46 -9.06
CA PHE A 214 -5.34 -11.51 -9.52
C PHE A 214 -5.61 -10.57 -10.69
N PHE A 215 -5.24 -9.28 -10.56
CA PHE A 215 -5.43 -8.29 -11.63
C PHE A 215 -4.48 -8.51 -12.79
N LYS A 216 -3.27 -9.01 -12.53
CA LYS A 216 -2.34 -9.41 -13.59
C LYS A 216 -2.91 -10.55 -14.44
N ASN A 217 -3.49 -11.58 -13.84
CA ASN A 217 -4.12 -12.70 -14.56
C ASN A 217 -5.32 -12.22 -15.38
N ILE A 218 -6.19 -11.40 -14.79
CA ILE A 218 -7.32 -10.77 -15.51
C ILE A 218 -6.83 -9.98 -16.72
N ARG A 219 -5.79 -9.15 -16.54
CA ARG A 219 -5.24 -8.31 -17.62
C ARG A 219 -4.64 -9.15 -18.75
N ILE A 220 -3.92 -10.22 -18.42
CA ILE A 220 -3.33 -11.15 -19.41
C ILE A 220 -4.45 -11.83 -20.20
N TRP A 221 -5.44 -12.40 -19.49
CA TRP A 221 -6.56 -13.09 -20.13
C TRP A 221 -7.39 -12.14 -21.01
N LEU A 222 -7.75 -10.96 -20.49
CA LEU A 222 -8.51 -9.96 -21.24
C LEU A 222 -7.79 -9.50 -22.50
N SER A 223 -6.48 -9.31 -22.44
CA SER A 223 -5.70 -8.90 -23.62
C SER A 223 -5.73 -10.00 -24.68
N ALA A 224 -5.46 -11.25 -24.32
CA ALA A 224 -5.52 -12.38 -25.25
C ALA A 224 -6.92 -12.60 -25.84
N PHE A 225 -7.97 -12.42 -25.04
CA PHE A 225 -9.36 -12.55 -25.50
C PHE A 225 -9.74 -11.47 -26.50
N ILE A 226 -9.38 -10.20 -26.23
CA ILE A 226 -9.64 -9.06 -27.13
C ILE A 226 -8.83 -9.21 -28.43
N ASP A 227 -7.55 -9.60 -28.34
CA ASP A 227 -6.71 -9.80 -29.53
C ASP A 227 -7.30 -10.89 -30.46
N SER A 228 -7.94 -11.89 -29.88
CA SER A 228 -8.60 -12.98 -30.63
C SER A 228 -10.03 -12.63 -31.07
N ASN A 229 -10.71 -11.69 -30.38
CA ASN A 229 -12.10 -11.31 -30.61
C ASN A 229 -12.22 -9.77 -30.51
N PRO A 230 -11.72 -9.01 -31.50
CA PRO A 230 -11.60 -7.56 -31.41
C PRO A 230 -12.94 -6.82 -31.25
N ASP A 231 -14.03 -7.41 -31.75
CA ASP A 231 -15.37 -6.84 -31.69
C ASP A 231 -16.22 -7.36 -30.51
N ALA A 232 -15.62 -8.13 -29.59
CA ALA A 232 -16.33 -8.68 -28.46
C ALA A 232 -16.77 -7.60 -27.47
N ILE A 233 -18.02 -7.68 -27.01
CA ILE A 233 -18.51 -6.86 -25.91
C ILE A 233 -18.15 -7.55 -24.60
N ILE A 234 -17.54 -6.82 -23.67
CA ILE A 234 -17.17 -7.33 -22.35
C ILE A 234 -17.86 -6.49 -21.29
N LYS A 235 -18.69 -7.13 -20.46
CA LYS A 235 -19.39 -6.47 -19.35
C LYS A 235 -19.08 -7.18 -18.04
N ILE A 236 -18.87 -6.40 -16.99
CA ILE A 236 -18.80 -6.86 -15.62
C ILE A 236 -20.21 -7.27 -15.18
N ASN A 237 -20.40 -8.55 -14.92
CA ASN A 237 -21.62 -9.07 -14.30
C ASN A 237 -21.55 -8.98 -12.77
N LYS A 238 -20.37 -9.23 -12.21
CA LYS A 238 -20.07 -9.10 -10.77
C LYS A 238 -18.60 -8.74 -10.59
N ALA A 239 -18.27 -7.83 -9.69
CA ALA A 239 -16.88 -7.55 -9.34
C ALA A 239 -16.75 -7.14 -7.87
N SER A 240 -16.61 -8.13 -7.00
CA SER A 240 -16.66 -7.98 -5.56
C SER A 240 -15.36 -8.45 -4.93
N LEU A 241 -14.77 -7.60 -4.10
CA LEU A 241 -13.57 -7.88 -3.32
C LEU A 241 -13.87 -7.64 -1.85
N LYS A 242 -13.69 -8.66 -1.02
CA LYS A 242 -14.08 -8.59 0.40
C LYS A 242 -12.92 -9.01 1.29
N ALA A 243 -12.87 -8.42 2.48
CA ALA A 243 -12.08 -8.96 3.57
C ALA A 243 -12.98 -9.24 4.77
N LYS A 244 -12.79 -10.40 5.38
CA LYS A 244 -13.50 -10.85 6.57
C LYS A 244 -12.53 -11.19 7.67
N VAL A 245 -12.91 -10.93 8.91
CA VAL A 245 -12.10 -11.22 10.08
C VAL A 245 -12.93 -11.93 11.15
N LYS A 246 -12.28 -12.83 11.89
CA LYS A 246 -12.82 -13.39 13.13
C LYS A 246 -11.81 -13.19 14.24
N ILE A 247 -12.27 -12.68 15.39
CA ILE A 247 -11.45 -12.47 16.57
C ILE A 247 -11.77 -13.52 17.62
N ASN A 248 -10.74 -14.17 18.17
CA ASN A 248 -10.91 -15.10 19.27
C ASN A 248 -11.32 -14.35 20.55
N PRO A 249 -12.42 -14.74 21.23
CA PRO A 249 -12.96 -14.00 22.37
C PRO A 249 -12.09 -14.05 23.62
N GLU A 250 -11.31 -15.12 23.81
CA GLU A 250 -10.51 -15.32 25.03
C GLU A 250 -9.15 -14.63 24.94
N SER A 251 -8.44 -14.86 23.82
CA SER A 251 -7.11 -14.31 23.58
C SER A 251 -7.12 -12.91 22.97
N HIS A 252 -8.29 -12.45 22.48
CA HIS A 252 -8.43 -11.25 21.66
C HIS A 252 -7.54 -11.24 20.42
N LYS A 253 -7.07 -12.39 19.92
CA LYS A 253 -6.23 -12.49 18.71
C LYS A 253 -7.08 -12.62 17.45
N ILE A 254 -6.55 -12.16 16.31
CA ILE A 254 -7.15 -12.49 15.01
C ILE A 254 -7.03 -14.01 14.83
N GLU A 255 -8.17 -14.68 14.77
CA GLU A 255 -8.30 -16.13 14.56
C GLU A 255 -8.31 -16.45 13.07
N ASP A 256 -9.00 -15.60 12.30
CA ASP A 256 -9.18 -15.78 10.88
C ASP A 256 -9.15 -14.42 10.17
N LEU A 257 -8.44 -14.35 9.05
CA LEU A 257 -8.50 -13.25 8.11
C LEU A 257 -8.57 -13.84 6.71
N LYS A 258 -9.69 -13.61 6.04
CA LYS A 258 -9.97 -14.12 4.70
C LYS A 258 -10.15 -12.97 3.73
N PHE A 259 -9.63 -13.17 2.53
CA PHE A 259 -9.93 -12.33 1.39
C PHE A 259 -10.75 -13.14 0.39
N GLU A 260 -11.85 -12.57 -0.09
CA GLU A 260 -12.74 -13.20 -1.07
C GLU A 260 -12.84 -12.26 -2.27
N ASN A 261 -12.14 -12.59 -3.34
CA ASN A 261 -12.09 -11.79 -4.55
C ASN A 261 -12.77 -12.55 -5.69
N GLU A 262 -13.75 -11.93 -6.33
CA GLU A 262 -14.47 -12.52 -7.45
C GLU A 262 -14.83 -11.47 -8.50
N ILE A 263 -14.46 -11.76 -9.75
CA ILE A 263 -14.87 -10.98 -10.91
C ILE A 263 -15.49 -11.94 -11.93
N VAL A 264 -16.74 -11.68 -12.29
CA VAL A 264 -17.49 -12.41 -13.32
C VAL A 264 -17.75 -11.46 -14.47
N LEU A 265 -17.30 -11.85 -15.65
CA LEU A 265 -17.50 -11.13 -16.89
C LEU A 265 -18.51 -11.87 -17.76
N LYS A 266 -19.41 -11.15 -18.40
CA LYS A 266 -20.17 -11.63 -19.55
C LYS A 266 -19.46 -11.14 -20.80
N THR A 267 -19.09 -12.05 -21.69
CA THR A 267 -18.54 -11.69 -23.00
C THR A 267 -19.50 -12.14 -24.10
N GLU A 268 -19.69 -11.29 -25.10
CA GLU A 268 -20.54 -11.53 -26.27
C GLU A 268 -19.74 -11.25 -27.53
N ASN A 269 -19.57 -12.27 -28.38
CA ASN A 269 -18.94 -12.11 -29.68
C ASN A 269 -19.95 -11.50 -30.64
N ARG A 270 -19.67 -10.29 -31.15
CA ARG A 270 -20.47 -9.74 -32.23
C ARG A 270 -20.21 -10.54 -33.50
N LYS A 271 -21.26 -11.06 -34.11
CA LYS A 271 -21.20 -11.48 -35.52
C LYS A 271 -20.93 -10.23 -36.36
N PRO A 272 -19.95 -10.24 -37.28
CA PRO A 272 -19.75 -9.11 -38.18
C PRO A 272 -21.06 -8.86 -38.93
N GLN A 273 -21.58 -7.63 -38.85
CA GLN A 273 -22.69 -7.21 -39.71
C GLN A 273 -22.17 -7.27 -41.15
N ARG A 274 -22.66 -8.26 -41.90
CA ARG A 274 -22.46 -8.36 -43.35
C ARG A 274 -23.44 -7.46 -44.07
#